data_AF-A0A935MIS3-F1
#
_entry.id   AF-A0A935MIS3-F1
#
_cell.length_a   1.000
_cell.length_b   1.000
_cell.length_c   1.000
_cell.angle_alpha   90.00
_cell.angle_beta   90.00
_cell.angle_gamma   90.00
#
_symmetry.space_group_name_H-M   'P 1'
#
loop_
_entity.id
_entity.type
_entity.pdbx_description
1 polymer ?
#
loop_
_entity_poly.entity_id
_entity_poly.type
_entity_poly.pdbx_seq_one_letter_code
_entity_poly.pdbx_strand_id
1 'polypeptide(L)'
;MMKTKIMISTFSFGLICFQPTSLSAEVVPGTDFSIDFHAGHVVGAGRNINMIRVPVTDVNTGQTTLWDATFKFSFIPNQGFVFEEISSVSPSQPGSITDVVPGLYKTQQGRCLLLEGPTLLNGNRSLYTIRGIQEAGCGTQDNFSAQIISGTASGHPDIGERDIVIDLSGDWIYGFMADRASNSSGSTLQPFSQNHLIGIRQSGEQLILGRFSEGSTDFKDPVQTLILTRLVQ
;
A
#
# COMPACT_ATOMS: atom_id res chain seq x y z
N MET A 1 22.35 -5.54 73.86
CA MET A 1 22.53 -6.43 72.69
C MET A 1 21.29 -6.33 71.80
N MET A 2 21.51 -6.06 70.52
CA MET A 2 20.54 -5.57 69.54
C MET A 2 19.42 -6.56 69.22
N LYS A 3 18.20 -6.03 69.10
CA LYS A 3 17.02 -6.67 68.50
C LYS A 3 17.16 -6.65 66.98
N THR A 4 17.06 -7.79 66.31
CA THR A 4 16.93 -7.85 64.85
C THR A 4 15.63 -8.60 64.53
N LYS A 5 14.59 -7.85 64.17
CA LYS A 5 13.37 -8.42 63.57
C LYS A 5 13.51 -8.28 62.05
N ILE A 6 13.57 -9.41 61.36
CA ILE A 6 13.56 -9.48 59.90
C ILE A 6 12.12 -9.24 59.45
N MET A 7 11.87 -8.12 58.78
CA MET A 7 10.60 -7.80 58.15
C MET A 7 10.74 -8.17 56.67
N ILE A 8 10.11 -9.27 56.26
CA ILE A 8 10.03 -9.67 54.85
C ILE A 8 8.97 -8.77 54.19
N SER A 9 9.41 -7.78 53.43
CA SER A 9 8.56 -6.96 52.57
C SER A 9 8.35 -7.70 51.26
N THR A 10 7.13 -8.15 51.04
CA THR A 10 6.68 -8.78 49.79
C THR A 10 6.58 -7.70 48.71
N PHE A 11 7.57 -7.60 47.83
CA PHE A 11 7.56 -6.70 46.67
C PHE A 11 6.66 -7.30 45.59
N SER A 12 5.36 -6.95 45.59
CA SER A 12 4.47 -7.29 44.47
C SER A 12 4.86 -6.42 43.27
N PHE A 13 5.56 -7.02 42.31
CA PHE A 13 5.71 -6.48 40.97
C PHE A 13 4.32 -6.42 40.30
N GLY A 14 3.68 -5.27 40.37
CA GLY A 14 2.52 -4.99 39.53
C GLY A 14 2.98 -4.94 38.08
N LEU A 15 2.73 -6.01 37.33
CA LEU A 15 2.79 -5.97 35.87
C LEU A 15 1.73 -4.97 35.41
N ILE A 16 2.16 -3.77 35.00
CA ILE A 16 1.33 -2.86 34.23
C ILE A 16 1.24 -3.47 32.84
N CYS A 17 0.19 -4.27 32.61
CA CYS A 17 -0.18 -4.69 31.27
C CYS A 17 -0.58 -3.43 30.49
N PHE A 18 0.33 -2.93 29.64
CA PHE A 18 -0.05 -2.08 28.53
C PHE A 18 -0.96 -2.92 27.63
N GLN A 19 -2.28 -2.75 27.79
CA GLN A 19 -3.21 -3.33 26.83
C GLN A 19 -3.02 -2.59 25.51
N PRO A 20 -2.69 -3.27 24.41
CA PRO A 20 -2.76 -2.64 23.10
C PRO A 20 -4.20 -2.17 22.93
N THR A 21 -4.41 -0.87 22.69
CA THR A 21 -5.71 -0.38 22.28
C THR A 21 -6.06 -1.09 20.98
N SER A 22 -6.98 -2.03 21.03
CA SER A 22 -7.52 -2.68 19.85
C SER A 22 -8.21 -1.60 19.02
N LEU A 23 -7.55 -1.18 17.95
CA LEU A 23 -8.09 -0.30 16.95
C LEU A 23 -9.23 -1.06 16.24
N SER A 24 -10.47 -0.63 16.48
CA SER A 24 -11.66 -1.23 15.88
C SER A 24 -12.37 -0.17 15.04
N ALA A 25 -13.00 -0.61 13.95
CA ALA A 25 -13.96 0.19 13.21
C ALA A 25 -14.98 0.80 14.20
N GLU A 26 -15.16 2.11 14.13
CA GLU A 26 -16.05 2.86 15.03
C GLU A 26 -17.43 2.96 14.38
N VAL A 27 -18.49 2.68 15.14
CA VAL A 27 -19.87 3.01 14.71
C VAL A 27 -20.03 4.52 14.84
N VAL A 28 -20.27 5.18 13.72
CA VAL A 28 -20.36 6.65 13.68
C VAL A 28 -21.57 7.08 14.52
N PRO A 29 -21.37 7.89 15.57
CA PRO A 29 -22.45 8.33 16.45
C PRO A 29 -23.62 8.94 15.68
N GLY A 30 -24.84 8.45 15.95
CA GLY A 30 -26.06 8.92 15.28
C GLY A 30 -26.34 8.26 13.92
N THR A 31 -25.57 7.24 13.53
CA THR A 31 -25.82 6.44 12.33
C THR A 31 -25.73 4.94 12.63
N ASP A 32 -26.19 4.13 11.68
CA ASP A 32 -26.03 2.67 11.70
C ASP A 32 -24.78 2.21 10.91
N PHE A 33 -23.84 3.11 10.63
CA PHE A 33 -22.66 2.80 9.83
C PHE A 33 -21.39 2.76 10.67
N SER A 34 -20.60 1.71 10.47
CA SER A 34 -19.26 1.56 10.97
C SER A 34 -18.25 1.89 9.88
N ILE A 35 -17.24 2.69 10.20
CA ILE A 35 -16.20 3.09 9.24
C ILE A 35 -14.84 2.57 9.72
N ASP A 36 -14.10 1.93 8.82
CA ASP A 36 -12.74 1.45 9.06
C ASP A 36 -11.71 2.21 8.21
N PHE A 37 -11.13 3.27 8.77
CA PHE A 37 -10.10 4.03 8.07
C PHE A 37 -8.74 3.32 7.97
N HIS A 38 -8.49 2.27 8.76
CA HIS A 38 -7.24 1.49 8.64
C HIS A 38 -7.26 0.56 7.45
N ALA A 39 -8.44 0.05 7.12
CA ALA A 39 -8.64 -0.79 5.94
C ALA A 39 -8.74 0.02 4.64
N GLY A 40 -8.98 1.34 4.72
CA GLY A 40 -8.93 2.26 3.59
C GLY A 40 -7.55 2.88 3.37
N HIS A 41 -7.32 3.44 2.19
CA HIS A 41 -6.10 4.18 1.88
C HIS A 41 -6.32 5.70 2.00
N VAL A 42 -5.65 6.33 2.96
CA VAL A 42 -5.78 7.77 3.22
C VAL A 42 -4.48 8.50 2.88
N VAL A 43 -4.52 9.44 1.94
CA VAL A 43 -3.37 10.24 1.49
C VAL A 43 -3.70 11.72 1.52
N GLY A 44 -2.83 12.52 2.15
CA GLY A 44 -2.94 13.98 2.15
C GLY A 44 -1.96 14.63 1.16
N ALA A 45 -2.41 15.67 0.46
CA ALA A 45 -1.54 16.54 -0.34
C ALA A 45 -2.09 17.99 -0.38
N GLY A 46 -1.27 18.95 0.05
CA GLY A 46 -1.67 20.35 0.13
C GLY A 46 -2.84 20.55 1.10
N ARG A 47 -3.95 21.09 0.61
CA ARG A 47 -5.20 21.30 1.36
C ARG A 47 -6.22 20.17 1.20
N ASN A 48 -5.82 19.02 0.64
CA ASN A 48 -6.71 17.91 0.34
C ASN A 48 -6.32 16.65 1.11
N ILE A 49 -7.32 15.91 1.57
CA ILE A 49 -7.19 14.53 2.05
C ILE A 49 -8.02 13.66 1.12
N ASN A 50 -7.39 12.69 0.48
CA ASN A 50 -8.04 11.68 -0.34
C ASN A 50 -8.12 10.39 0.46
N MET A 51 -9.32 9.84 0.54
CA MET A 51 -9.64 8.55 1.13
C MET A 51 -10.11 7.64 0.00
N ILE A 52 -9.52 6.46 -0.09
CA ILE A 52 -9.71 5.54 -1.20
C ILE A 52 -10.08 4.18 -0.63
N ARG A 53 -11.19 3.62 -1.10
CA ARG A 53 -11.76 2.32 -0.69
C ARG A 53 -11.91 2.16 0.81
N VAL A 54 -12.39 3.19 1.50
CA VAL A 54 -12.73 3.10 2.92
C VAL A 54 -13.94 2.18 3.09
N PRO A 55 -13.85 1.07 3.84
CA PRO A 55 -15.00 0.24 4.14
C PRO A 55 -15.99 0.97 5.05
N VAL A 56 -17.24 0.98 4.61
CA VAL A 56 -18.39 1.45 5.38
C VAL A 56 -19.36 0.29 5.51
N THR A 57 -19.53 -0.19 6.73
CA THR A 57 -20.37 -1.35 7.06
C THR A 57 -21.65 -0.90 7.73
N ASP A 58 -22.79 -1.28 7.20
CA ASP A 58 -24.07 -1.16 7.91
C ASP A 58 -24.10 -2.21 9.03
N VAL A 59 -24.21 -1.77 10.28
CA VAL A 59 -24.14 -2.66 11.46
C VAL A 59 -25.39 -3.52 11.64
N ASN A 60 -26.52 -3.09 11.07
CA ASN A 60 -27.79 -3.80 11.17
C ASN A 60 -27.88 -4.92 10.12
N THR A 61 -27.34 -4.69 8.92
CA THR A 61 -27.38 -5.66 7.81
C THR A 61 -26.07 -6.44 7.64
N GLY A 62 -24.96 -5.95 8.20
CA GLY A 62 -23.62 -6.49 8.01
C GLY A 62 -23.03 -6.26 6.61
N GLN A 63 -23.70 -5.48 5.75
CA GLN A 63 -23.20 -5.23 4.40
C GLN A 63 -22.14 -4.12 4.40
N THR A 64 -21.00 -4.41 3.77
CA THR A 64 -19.90 -3.45 3.59
C THR A 64 -19.88 -2.91 2.16
N THR A 65 -19.82 -1.60 2.03
CA THR A 65 -19.56 -0.89 0.77
C THR A 65 -18.25 -0.12 0.88
N LEU A 66 -17.43 -0.16 -0.17
CA LEU A 66 -16.19 0.60 -0.23
C LEU A 66 -16.47 2.00 -0.80
N TRP A 67 -15.88 3.03 -0.19
CA TRP A 67 -16.09 4.42 -0.58
C TRP A 67 -14.78 5.16 -0.87
N ASP A 68 -14.81 5.98 -1.92
CA ASP A 68 -13.78 6.97 -2.21
C ASP A 68 -14.31 8.35 -1.83
N ALA A 69 -13.52 9.13 -1.10
CA ALA A 69 -13.90 10.47 -0.66
C ALA A 69 -12.70 11.42 -0.68
N THR A 70 -12.91 12.66 -1.10
CA THR A 70 -11.90 13.72 -0.97
C THR A 70 -12.46 14.82 -0.11
N PHE A 71 -11.64 15.30 0.82
CA PHE A 71 -11.95 16.38 1.75
C PHE A 71 -10.99 17.53 1.51
N LYS A 72 -11.50 18.75 1.62
CA LYS A 72 -10.67 19.95 1.72
C LYS A 72 -10.63 20.43 3.15
N PHE A 73 -9.45 20.86 3.56
CA PHE A 73 -9.26 21.52 4.84
C PHE A 73 -8.58 22.88 4.69
N SER A 74 -8.84 23.72 5.66
CA SER A 74 -8.05 24.91 5.97
C SER A 74 -7.35 24.73 7.30
N PHE A 75 -6.30 25.51 7.50
CA PHE A 75 -5.67 25.65 8.79
C PHE A 75 -5.92 27.07 9.31
N ILE A 76 -6.67 27.16 10.41
CA ILE A 76 -6.93 28.44 11.08
C ILE A 76 -6.00 28.52 12.30
N PRO A 77 -5.13 29.55 12.39
CA PRO A 77 -4.27 29.73 13.55
C PRO A 77 -5.08 29.70 14.86
N ASN A 78 -4.62 28.94 15.85
CA ASN A 78 -5.26 28.72 17.16
C ASN A 78 -6.54 27.86 17.17
N GLN A 79 -7.07 27.46 16.02
CA GLN A 79 -8.24 26.58 15.91
C GLN A 79 -7.87 25.23 15.28
N GLY A 80 -6.80 25.17 14.48
CA GLY A 80 -6.25 23.94 13.89
C GLY A 80 -6.83 23.65 12.51
N PHE A 81 -6.87 22.36 12.16
CA PHE A 81 -7.46 21.90 10.90
C PHE A 81 -8.98 22.04 10.95
N VAL A 82 -9.54 22.75 9.98
CA VAL A 82 -10.98 22.92 9.79
C VAL A 82 -11.33 22.32 8.45
N PHE A 83 -12.15 21.28 8.46
CA PHE A 83 -12.68 20.67 7.24
C PHE A 83 -13.76 21.57 6.67
N GLU A 84 -13.55 22.03 5.44
CA GLU A 84 -14.38 23.07 4.83
C GLU A 84 -15.58 22.50 4.08
N GLU A 85 -15.41 21.36 3.39
CA GLU A 85 -16.48 20.60 2.73
C GLU A 85 -15.95 19.26 2.18
N ILE A 86 -16.85 18.29 1.97
CA ILE A 86 -16.55 17.07 1.20
C ILE A 86 -16.49 17.49 -0.28
N SER A 87 -15.30 17.45 -0.89
CA SER A 87 -15.15 17.86 -2.28
C SER A 87 -15.69 16.83 -3.27
N SER A 88 -15.70 15.55 -2.89
CA SER A 88 -16.32 14.46 -3.65
C SER A 88 -16.50 13.23 -2.77
N VAL A 89 -17.58 12.49 -3.01
CA VAL A 89 -17.83 11.18 -2.38
C VAL A 89 -18.54 10.26 -3.37
N SER A 90 -18.06 9.03 -3.51
CA SER A 90 -18.68 8.03 -4.38
C SER A 90 -18.37 6.62 -3.91
N PRO A 91 -19.28 5.64 -4.12
CA PRO A 91 -18.92 4.24 -3.98
C PRO A 91 -17.72 3.92 -4.87
N SER A 92 -16.71 3.24 -4.32
CA SER A 92 -15.57 2.79 -5.10
C SER A 92 -16.06 1.85 -6.18
N GLN A 93 -15.63 2.06 -7.42
CA GLN A 93 -16.09 1.21 -8.52
C GLN A 93 -15.65 -0.25 -8.32
N PRO A 94 -16.45 -1.24 -8.76
CA PRO A 94 -16.08 -2.65 -8.69
C PRO A 94 -14.90 -2.92 -9.65
N GLY A 95 -13.69 -2.69 -9.17
CA GLY A 95 -12.46 -3.15 -9.76
C GLY A 95 -11.89 -4.28 -8.92
N SER A 96 -11.80 -5.48 -9.51
CA SER A 96 -10.86 -6.49 -9.01
C SER A 96 -9.49 -6.09 -9.48
N ILE A 97 -8.76 -5.31 -8.68
CA ILE A 97 -7.31 -5.38 -8.73
C ILE A 97 -6.73 -4.89 -7.41
N THR A 98 -5.74 -5.65 -6.96
CA THR A 98 -5.16 -5.73 -5.64
C THR A 98 -5.04 -4.38 -4.92
N ASP A 99 -5.50 -4.30 -3.67
CA ASP A 99 -5.31 -3.13 -2.79
C ASP A 99 -3.82 -2.96 -2.50
N VAL A 100 -3.11 -2.36 -3.45
CA VAL A 100 -1.68 -2.08 -3.31
C VAL A 100 -1.53 -0.88 -2.40
N VAL A 101 -0.69 -1.03 -1.38
CA VAL A 101 -0.51 -0.03 -0.35
C VAL A 101 0.80 0.73 -0.60
N PRO A 102 0.77 2.02 -0.97
CA PRO A 102 1.97 2.86 -1.04
C PRO A 102 2.77 2.83 0.27
N GLY A 103 4.10 2.96 0.13
CA GLY A 103 5.00 2.99 1.26
C GLY A 103 6.37 2.41 0.95
N LEU A 104 7.15 2.27 2.02
CA LEU A 104 8.50 1.73 1.96
C LEU A 104 8.47 0.22 2.13
N TYR A 105 9.15 -0.47 1.23
CA TYR A 105 9.26 -1.91 1.22
C TYR A 105 10.72 -2.35 1.20
N LYS A 106 11.02 -3.47 1.84
CA LYS A 106 12.35 -4.06 1.92
C LYS A 106 12.39 -5.42 1.23
N THR A 107 13.38 -5.61 0.37
CA THR A 107 13.67 -6.92 -0.22
C THR A 107 14.25 -7.87 0.82
N GLN A 108 14.22 -9.18 0.55
CA GLN A 108 14.87 -10.17 1.42
C GLN A 108 16.39 -9.94 1.58
N GLN A 109 17.03 -9.24 0.63
CA GLN A 109 18.45 -8.90 0.65
C GLN A 109 18.72 -7.53 1.28
N GLY A 110 17.68 -6.90 1.81
CA GLY A 110 17.77 -5.67 2.59
C GLY A 110 17.80 -4.38 1.79
N ARG A 111 17.55 -4.42 0.47
CA ARG A 111 17.40 -3.19 -0.35
C ARG A 111 16.00 -2.61 -0.14
N CYS A 112 15.85 -1.31 -0.29
CA CYS A 112 14.57 -0.65 -0.11
C CYS A 112 14.00 -0.08 -1.40
N LEU A 113 12.70 -0.31 -1.57
CA LEU A 113 11.89 0.18 -2.67
C LEU A 113 10.78 1.04 -2.10
N LEU A 114 10.60 2.21 -2.68
CA LEU A 114 9.48 3.08 -2.38
C LEU A 114 8.40 2.87 -3.43
N LEU A 115 7.20 2.51 -3.00
CA LEU A 115 6.01 2.52 -3.84
C LEU A 115 5.22 3.82 -3.59
N GLU A 116 5.11 4.64 -4.63
CA GLU A 116 4.46 5.94 -4.63
C GLU A 116 3.14 5.87 -5.42
N GLY A 117 2.17 6.69 -5.02
CA GLY A 117 0.84 6.76 -5.64
C GLY A 117 -0.29 6.74 -4.60
N PRO A 118 -1.55 6.57 -5.04
CA PRO A 118 -1.96 6.57 -6.43
C PRO A 118 -1.99 8.00 -7.01
N THR A 119 -1.56 8.14 -8.27
CA THR A 119 -1.92 9.30 -9.09
C THR A 119 -3.09 8.92 -9.99
N LEU A 120 -4.19 9.66 -9.93
CA LEU A 120 -5.36 9.37 -10.76
C LEU A 120 -5.05 9.59 -12.25
N LEU A 121 -5.38 8.60 -13.07
CA LEU A 121 -5.37 8.65 -14.52
C LEU A 121 -6.81 8.70 -15.07
N ASN A 122 -6.95 8.99 -16.36
CA ASN A 122 -8.22 8.90 -17.05
C ASN A 122 -8.79 7.46 -17.00
N GLY A 123 -10.12 7.33 -16.97
CA GLY A 123 -10.80 6.03 -16.98
C GLY A 123 -10.78 5.29 -15.64
N ASN A 124 -10.72 6.03 -14.51
CA ASN A 124 -10.74 5.49 -13.14
C ASN A 124 -9.59 4.51 -12.84
N ARG A 125 -8.44 4.73 -13.47
CA ARG A 125 -7.21 4.00 -13.19
C ARG A 125 -6.29 4.84 -12.31
N SER A 126 -5.43 4.16 -11.57
CA SER A 126 -4.45 4.75 -10.68
C SER A 126 -3.05 4.34 -11.13
N LEU A 127 -2.18 5.32 -11.32
CA LEU A 127 -0.76 5.12 -11.56
C LEU A 127 -0.02 5.00 -10.22
N TYR A 128 0.81 3.98 -10.13
CA TYR A 128 1.79 3.77 -9.08
C TYR A 128 3.19 3.77 -9.69
N THR A 129 4.14 4.30 -8.94
CA THR A 129 5.57 4.24 -9.32
C THR A 129 6.31 3.53 -8.21
N ILE A 130 7.01 2.46 -8.55
CA ILE A 130 7.94 1.80 -7.62
C ILE A 130 9.36 2.17 -8.00
N ARG A 131 10.19 2.57 -7.04
CA ARG A 131 11.60 2.88 -7.31
C ARG A 131 12.53 2.48 -6.18
N GLY A 132 13.77 2.15 -6.53
CA GLY A 132 14.83 1.92 -5.57
C GLY A 132 15.31 3.23 -4.95
N ILE A 133 15.39 3.27 -3.63
CA ILE A 133 15.81 4.45 -2.88
C ILE A 133 16.98 4.14 -1.94
N GLN A 134 17.74 5.16 -1.59
CA GLN A 134 18.71 5.12 -0.51
C GLN A 134 18.02 5.54 0.78
N GLU A 135 17.92 4.63 1.76
CA GLU A 135 17.21 4.86 3.03
C GLU A 135 18.00 4.25 4.20
N ALA A 136 17.86 4.84 5.39
CA ALA A 136 18.57 4.35 6.57
C ALA A 136 18.10 2.93 6.95
N GLY A 137 19.03 2.02 7.25
CA GLY A 137 18.71 0.62 7.55
C GLY A 137 18.44 -0.26 6.31
N CYS A 138 18.69 0.29 5.13
CA CYS A 138 18.65 -0.42 3.85
C CYS A 138 20.06 -0.57 3.26
N GLY A 139 20.24 -1.59 2.44
CA GLY A 139 21.47 -1.77 1.64
C GLY A 139 21.63 -0.68 0.58
N THR A 140 22.67 -0.81 -0.25
CA THR A 140 22.93 0.13 -1.35
C THR A 140 21.71 0.26 -2.27
N GLN A 141 21.38 1.51 -2.62
CA GLN A 141 20.34 1.81 -3.60
C GLN A 141 20.54 1.03 -4.89
N ASP A 142 19.42 0.56 -5.45
CA ASP A 142 19.39 0.02 -6.81
C ASP A 142 18.73 1.03 -7.76
N ASN A 143 19.26 1.15 -8.98
CA ASN A 143 18.63 1.93 -10.03
C ASN A 143 17.45 1.15 -10.60
N PHE A 144 16.36 1.07 -9.85
CA PHE A 144 15.16 0.37 -10.23
C PHE A 144 14.02 1.39 -10.29
N SER A 145 13.27 1.44 -11.39
CA SER A 145 12.02 2.19 -11.46
C SER A 145 11.04 1.50 -12.38
N ALA A 146 9.78 1.43 -11.96
CA ALA A 146 8.70 0.89 -12.77
C ALA A 146 7.41 1.66 -12.53
N GLN A 147 6.58 1.71 -13.58
CA GLN A 147 5.26 2.32 -13.57
C GLN A 147 4.22 1.21 -13.67
N ILE A 148 3.23 1.24 -12.80
CA ILE A 148 2.16 0.25 -12.68
C ILE A 148 0.83 0.98 -12.71
N ILE A 149 -0.13 0.46 -13.46
CA ILE A 149 -1.46 1.06 -13.54
C ILE A 149 -2.50 0.06 -13.03
N SER A 150 -3.39 0.54 -12.16
CA SER A 150 -4.53 -0.26 -11.72
C SER A 150 -5.52 -0.51 -12.86
N GLY A 151 -6.41 -1.46 -12.67
CA GLY A 151 -7.24 -1.97 -13.75
C GLY A 151 -6.77 -3.34 -14.24
N THR A 152 -7.67 -4.04 -14.93
CA THR A 152 -7.29 -5.22 -15.70
C THR A 152 -6.27 -4.84 -16.78
N ALA A 153 -5.55 -5.84 -17.29
CA ALA A 153 -4.62 -5.66 -18.41
C ALA A 153 -5.33 -5.12 -19.67
N SER A 154 -6.59 -5.53 -19.89
CA SER A 154 -7.41 -5.04 -20.99
C SER A 154 -7.67 -3.54 -20.85
N GLY A 155 -7.38 -2.77 -21.91
CA GLY A 155 -7.51 -1.30 -21.91
C GLY A 155 -6.46 -0.57 -21.07
N HIS A 156 -5.37 -1.25 -20.68
CA HIS A 156 -4.24 -0.60 -20.02
C HIS A 156 -3.51 0.31 -21.01
N PRO A 157 -3.23 1.58 -20.68
CA PRO A 157 -2.72 2.54 -21.66
C PRO A 157 -1.33 2.17 -22.21
N ASP A 158 -0.47 1.56 -21.38
CA ASP A 158 0.87 1.17 -21.82
C ASP A 158 0.98 -0.28 -22.36
N ILE A 159 0.13 -1.21 -21.91
CA ILE A 159 0.15 -2.60 -22.40
C ILE A 159 -0.58 -2.68 -23.75
N GLY A 160 -1.57 -1.81 -23.95
CA GLY A 160 -2.29 -1.67 -25.21
C GLY A 160 -3.01 -2.96 -25.62
N GLU A 161 -2.84 -3.34 -26.88
CA GLU A 161 -3.45 -4.50 -27.52
C GLU A 161 -2.48 -5.68 -27.67
N ARG A 162 -1.48 -5.82 -26.79
CA ARG A 162 -0.59 -7.00 -26.82
C ARG A 162 -1.40 -8.28 -26.74
N ASP A 163 -1.03 -9.28 -27.53
CA ASP A 163 -1.74 -10.57 -27.59
C ASP A 163 -1.84 -11.24 -26.21
N ILE A 164 -0.85 -11.02 -25.32
CA ILE A 164 -0.85 -11.60 -23.97
C ILE A 164 -1.97 -11.07 -23.07
N VAL A 165 -2.57 -9.92 -23.39
CA VAL A 165 -3.56 -9.23 -22.53
C VAL A 165 -4.74 -10.13 -22.15
N ILE A 166 -5.18 -11.01 -23.05
CA ILE A 166 -6.31 -11.91 -22.80
C ILE A 166 -5.96 -13.04 -21.83
N ASP A 167 -4.68 -13.37 -21.70
CA ASP A 167 -4.17 -14.46 -20.87
C ASP A 167 -3.68 -13.99 -19.50
N LEU A 168 -3.60 -12.68 -19.26
CA LEU A 168 -3.16 -12.09 -18.00
C LEU A 168 -4.28 -12.16 -16.94
N SER A 169 -3.96 -12.73 -15.77
CA SER A 169 -4.90 -12.85 -14.65
C SER A 169 -5.31 -11.49 -14.07
N GLY A 170 -6.54 -11.39 -13.55
CA GLY A 170 -7.03 -10.22 -12.79
C GLY A 170 -6.49 -10.12 -11.35
N ASP A 171 -5.68 -11.08 -10.90
CA ASP A 171 -5.10 -11.09 -9.54
C ASP A 171 -3.90 -10.14 -9.38
N TRP A 172 -3.41 -9.58 -10.48
CA TRP A 172 -2.27 -8.68 -10.55
C TRP A 172 -2.68 -7.35 -11.20
N ILE A 173 -2.10 -6.24 -10.74
CA ILE A 173 -2.02 -5.01 -11.55
C ILE A 173 -0.72 -5.03 -12.33
N TYR A 174 -0.74 -4.48 -13.54
CA TYR A 174 0.37 -4.61 -14.48
C TYR A 174 1.02 -3.28 -14.79
N GLY A 175 2.21 -3.35 -15.38
CA GLY A 175 3.01 -2.18 -15.68
C GLY A 175 4.31 -2.54 -16.41
N PHE A 176 5.18 -1.55 -16.52
CA PHE A 176 6.48 -1.71 -17.17
C PHE A 176 7.61 -1.13 -16.35
N MET A 177 8.76 -1.78 -16.49
CA MET A 177 10.04 -1.27 -16.04
C MET A 177 10.42 -0.03 -16.86
N ALA A 178 10.52 1.13 -16.19
CA ALA A 178 10.92 2.39 -16.79
C ALA A 178 12.45 2.47 -16.96
N ASP A 179 13.20 2.01 -15.95
CA ASP A 179 14.66 2.04 -15.91
C ASP A 179 15.27 0.65 -15.70
N ARG A 180 16.54 0.50 -16.09
CA ARG A 180 17.30 -0.75 -15.91
C ARG A 180 17.89 -0.85 -14.50
N ALA A 181 17.59 -1.93 -13.79
CA ALA A 181 18.25 -2.32 -12.53
C ALA A 181 19.79 -2.29 -12.67
N SER A 182 20.49 -1.70 -11.70
CA SER A 182 21.94 -1.53 -11.76
C SER A 182 22.64 -2.89 -11.83
N ASN A 183 23.57 -3.06 -12.78
CA ASN A 183 24.42 -4.27 -12.98
C ASN A 183 25.45 -4.48 -11.84
N SER A 184 25.11 -4.15 -10.61
CA SER A 184 25.93 -4.51 -9.46
C SER A 184 25.74 -6.00 -9.18
N SER A 185 26.84 -6.77 -9.21
CA SER A 185 26.87 -8.17 -8.82
C SER A 185 26.31 -8.31 -7.39
N GLY A 186 25.06 -8.77 -7.27
CA GLY A 186 24.32 -8.82 -6.01
C GLY A 186 23.00 -8.03 -5.99
N SER A 187 22.56 -7.44 -7.11
CA SER A 187 21.21 -6.91 -7.26
C SER A 187 20.20 -8.03 -7.50
N THR A 188 19.21 -8.18 -6.61
CA THR A 188 18.07 -9.07 -6.81
C THR A 188 16.98 -8.47 -7.69
N LEU A 189 17.22 -7.25 -8.18
CA LEU A 189 16.40 -6.55 -9.16
C LEU A 189 16.95 -6.72 -10.58
N GLN A 190 18.12 -7.35 -10.74
CA GLN A 190 18.72 -7.76 -12.04
C GLN A 190 17.79 -8.43 -13.05
N PRO A 191 16.82 -9.29 -12.68
CA PRO A 191 15.94 -9.88 -13.69
C PRO A 191 14.95 -8.89 -14.29
N PHE A 192 14.78 -7.72 -13.69
CA PHE A 192 13.89 -6.67 -14.15
C PHE A 192 14.68 -5.64 -14.97
N SER A 193 14.62 -5.76 -16.29
CA SER A 193 15.18 -4.77 -17.21
C SER A 193 14.10 -3.88 -17.81
N GLN A 194 14.52 -2.73 -18.31
CA GLN A 194 13.68 -1.78 -19.02
C GLN A 194 12.77 -2.47 -20.06
N ASN A 195 11.53 -2.00 -20.17
CA ASN A 195 10.47 -2.51 -21.06
C ASN A 195 9.95 -3.91 -20.73
N HIS A 196 10.44 -4.57 -19.68
CA HIS A 196 9.81 -5.80 -19.23
C HIS A 196 8.41 -5.54 -18.67
N LEU A 197 7.47 -6.40 -19.07
CA LEU A 197 6.14 -6.49 -18.46
C LEU A 197 6.31 -6.99 -17.03
N ILE A 198 5.75 -6.23 -16.10
CA ILE A 198 5.72 -6.58 -14.69
C ILE A 198 4.28 -6.60 -14.17
N GLY A 199 4.08 -7.35 -13.11
CA GLY A 199 2.86 -7.31 -12.32
C GLY A 199 3.19 -7.12 -10.85
N ILE A 200 2.34 -6.42 -10.11
CA ILE A 200 2.39 -6.40 -8.66
C ILE A 200 1.08 -6.85 -8.05
N ARG A 201 1.17 -7.46 -6.88
CA ARG A 201 0.02 -7.81 -6.05
C ARG A 201 0.39 -7.70 -4.57
N GLN A 202 -0.54 -7.21 -3.76
CA GLN A 202 -0.41 -7.14 -2.32
C GLN A 202 -0.92 -8.43 -1.65
N SER A 203 -0.24 -8.86 -0.59
CA SER A 203 -0.66 -9.96 0.29
C SER A 203 -0.27 -9.62 1.74
N GLY A 204 -1.21 -9.11 2.53
CA GLY A 204 -0.93 -8.60 3.87
C GLY A 204 0.12 -7.48 3.82
N GLU A 205 1.22 -7.62 4.57
CA GLU A 205 2.35 -6.68 4.55
C GLU A 205 3.36 -6.94 3.41
N GLN A 206 3.08 -7.89 2.51
CA GLN A 206 3.96 -8.24 1.42
C GLN A 206 3.48 -7.65 0.10
N LEU A 207 4.40 -7.02 -0.63
CA LEU A 207 4.22 -6.68 -2.03
C LEU A 207 5.00 -7.68 -2.87
N ILE A 208 4.30 -8.39 -3.75
CA ILE A 208 4.91 -9.37 -4.65
C ILE A 208 5.05 -8.71 -6.01
N LEU A 209 6.28 -8.62 -6.51
CA LEU A 209 6.62 -8.13 -7.83
C LEU A 209 6.94 -9.31 -8.74
N GLY A 210 6.17 -9.51 -9.79
CA GLY A 210 6.35 -10.54 -10.81
C GLY A 210 6.86 -9.96 -12.12
N ARG A 211 7.78 -10.66 -12.78
CA ARG A 211 8.20 -10.38 -14.16
C ARG A 211 7.46 -11.32 -15.09
N PHE A 212 6.78 -10.79 -16.09
CA PHE A 212 5.97 -11.54 -17.06
C PHE A 212 6.55 -11.52 -18.47
N SER A 213 7.78 -11.03 -18.64
CA SER A 213 8.46 -11.04 -19.94
C SER A 213 9.93 -11.38 -19.81
N GLU A 214 10.49 -11.93 -20.88
CA GLU A 214 11.93 -12.17 -21.04
C GLU A 214 12.34 -11.83 -22.47
N GLY A 215 13.15 -10.78 -22.61
CA GLY A 215 13.47 -10.23 -23.93
C GLY A 215 12.21 -9.66 -24.59
N SER A 216 11.86 -10.16 -25.78
CA SER A 216 10.67 -9.75 -26.52
C SER A 216 9.45 -10.66 -26.29
N THR A 217 9.57 -11.67 -25.42
CA THR A 217 8.52 -12.68 -25.21
C THR A 217 7.80 -12.42 -23.90
N ASP A 218 6.46 -12.44 -23.94
CA ASP A 218 5.60 -12.35 -22.76
C ASP A 218 5.08 -13.72 -22.33
N PHE A 219 4.76 -13.85 -21.05
CA PHE A 219 4.27 -15.06 -20.41
C PHE A 219 3.04 -14.74 -19.58
N LYS A 220 2.10 -15.68 -19.51
CA LYS A 220 0.87 -15.55 -18.72
C LYS A 220 1.12 -15.60 -17.21
N ASP A 221 2.19 -16.30 -16.82
CA ASP A 221 2.62 -16.52 -15.44
C ASP A 221 3.96 -15.82 -15.22
N PRO A 222 4.25 -15.33 -14.00
CA PRO A 222 5.51 -14.66 -13.74
C PRO A 222 6.67 -15.65 -13.87
N VAL A 223 7.61 -15.35 -14.77
CA VAL A 223 8.85 -16.13 -14.95
C VAL A 223 9.83 -15.91 -13.78
N GLN A 224 9.66 -14.81 -13.05
CA GLN A 224 10.40 -14.53 -11.83
C GLN A 224 9.58 -13.67 -10.87
N THR A 225 9.75 -13.89 -9.57
CA THR A 225 9.08 -13.12 -8.53
C THR A 225 10.09 -12.58 -7.52
N LEU A 226 9.76 -11.43 -6.96
CA LEU A 226 10.43 -10.80 -5.84
C LEU A 226 9.39 -10.48 -4.77
N ILE A 227 9.67 -10.91 -3.54
CA ILE A 227 8.82 -10.62 -2.38
C ILE A 227 9.44 -9.46 -1.61
N LEU A 228 8.62 -8.46 -1.36
CA LEU A 228 8.97 -7.25 -0.65
C LEU A 228 8.13 -7.17 0.63
N THR A 229 8.74 -6.82 1.75
CA THR A 229 8.04 -6.67 3.04
C THR A 229 7.93 -5.20 3.39
N ARG A 230 6.73 -4.74 3.70
CA ARG A 230 6.49 -3.35 4.10
C ARG A 230 7.26 -3.06 5.39
N LEU A 231 7.91 -1.89 5.42
CA LEU A 231 8.48 -1.34 6.63
C LEU A 231 7.41 -0.49 7.29
N VAL A 232 6.95 -0.92 8.46
CA VAL A 232 6.06 -0.13 9.31
C VAL A 232 6.91 1.00 9.89
N GLN A 233 6.62 2.24 9.50
CA GLN A 233 7.14 3.43 10.16
C GLN A 233 6.11 3.95 11.15
#